data_AF-A0A524E3Y3-F1
#
_entry.id   AF-A0A524E3Y3-F1
#
_cell.length_a   1.000
_cell.length_b   1.000
_cell.length_c   1.000
_cell.angle_alpha   90.00
_cell.angle_beta   90.00
_cell.angle_gamma   90.00
#
_symmetry.space_group_name_H-M   'P 1'
#
loop_
_entity.id
_entity.type
_entity.pdbx_description
1 polymer ?
#
loop_
_entity_poly.entity_id
_entity_poly.type
_entity_poly.pdbx_seq_one_letter_code
_entity_poly.pdbx_strand_id
1 'polypeptide(L)'
;MERNRHVGKMVNESEIIDYSRRRTVNYAFAIFVIIAIAVAVYFLNQNTGFLSLIITFIFGPFAVGLFSIGFGAASKRAIDYIPGEWETEKTWVTIQQYETMREKYEEAYGHLTKNENACCGCVCGMFVLPVLFFAFLIPFDFSVPPFLYSLIFTTIIYLIVGAIGFWVGYATVSIDADEFFKNPGGGSVNKYVRELANVPDVKAGFNVTLGTREGIRTIIEAEPKIYVEGLPETVALQVQVSESGFVYPYIVGTVYKGGRVREGEDRHRIIGTRFPALLEYSMDDDVAVVVGRFDIPKRTSSVPHISENDFRRLAVLVVEKLKEIHESGQ
;
A
#
# COMPACT_ATOMS: atom_id res chain seq x y z
N MET A 1 -35.36 -4.21 28.96
CA MET A 1 -35.61 -3.16 27.94
C MET A 1 -34.92 -1.90 28.45
N GLU A 2 -33.62 -1.77 28.21
CA GLU A 2 -32.90 -0.51 28.38
C GLU A 2 -31.72 -0.56 27.42
N ARG A 3 -31.98 0.03 26.25
CA ARG A 3 -31.07 0.17 25.13
C ARG A 3 -30.80 1.67 25.03
N ASN A 4 -29.53 2.01 24.78
CA ASN A 4 -29.02 3.33 24.40
C ASN A 4 -28.66 4.31 25.54
N ARG A 5 -27.36 4.46 25.77
CA ARG A 5 -26.59 5.67 25.39
C ARG A 5 -25.15 5.55 25.91
N HIS A 6 -24.31 4.80 25.21
CA HIS A 6 -22.92 5.23 25.08
C HIS A 6 -22.86 6.05 23.81
N VAL A 7 -23.11 7.35 24.01
CA VAL A 7 -22.64 8.39 23.10
C VAL A 7 -21.15 8.13 22.95
N GLY A 8 -20.74 7.69 21.75
CA GLY A 8 -19.34 7.56 21.41
C GLY A 8 -18.68 8.90 21.68
N LYS A 9 -17.88 8.97 22.74
CA LYS A 9 -16.85 10.00 22.84
C LYS A 9 -16.08 9.90 21.52
N MET A 10 -16.02 10.98 20.77
CA MET A 10 -14.97 11.12 19.76
C MET A 10 -13.66 11.06 20.55
N VAL A 11 -13.07 9.87 20.56
CA VAL A 11 -11.79 9.60 21.20
C VAL A 11 -10.75 10.43 20.49
N ASN A 12 -9.94 11.13 21.28
CA ASN A 12 -8.93 12.04 20.76
C ASN A 12 -7.71 11.21 20.36
N GLU A 13 -7.46 11.08 19.06
CA GLU A 13 -6.29 10.40 18.48
C GLU A 13 -4.96 10.87 19.14
N SER A 14 -4.98 12.08 19.70
CA SER A 14 -3.90 12.70 20.48
C SER A 14 -3.44 11.91 21.73
N GLU A 15 -4.23 10.95 22.22
CA GLU A 15 -3.84 10.11 23.37
C GLU A 15 -2.90 8.97 22.98
N ILE A 16 -2.84 8.61 21.69
CA ILE A 16 -1.95 7.56 21.15
C ILE A 16 -0.88 8.16 20.25
N ILE A 17 -1.20 9.26 19.55
CA ILE A 17 -0.32 9.93 18.60
C ILE A 17 -0.15 11.39 18.99
N ASP A 18 1.05 11.79 19.40
CA ASP A 18 1.34 13.19 19.73
C ASP A 18 1.70 14.00 18.47
N TYR A 19 0.83 14.96 18.15
CA TYR A 19 1.01 15.92 17.05
C TYR A 19 1.57 17.29 17.49
N SER A 20 1.89 17.47 18.77
CA SER A 20 2.31 18.75 19.35
C SER A 20 3.52 19.36 18.63
N ARG A 21 4.53 18.54 18.33
CA ARG A 21 5.76 18.94 17.63
C ARG A 21 5.53 19.22 16.15
N ARG A 22 4.66 18.44 15.50
CA ARG A 22 4.26 18.63 14.10
C ARG A 22 3.74 20.05 13.84
N ARG A 23 2.95 20.61 14.75
CA ARG A 23 2.41 21.97 14.63
C ARG A 23 3.53 23.02 14.52
N THR A 24 4.58 22.88 15.32
CA THR A 24 5.74 23.79 15.29
C THR A 24 6.49 23.70 13.96
N VAL A 25 6.69 22.48 13.44
CA VAL A 25 7.35 22.27 12.14
C VAL A 25 6.53 22.87 10.99
N ASN A 26 5.20 22.72 11.02
CA ASN A 26 4.31 23.28 10.01
C ASN A 26 4.32 24.82 10.03
N TYR A 27 4.35 25.45 11.22
CA TYR A 27 4.51 26.89 11.32
C TYR A 27 5.87 27.36 10.80
N ALA A 28 6.95 26.66 11.13
CA ALA A 28 8.29 26.97 10.63
C ALA A 28 8.35 26.87 9.09
N PHE A 29 7.71 25.85 8.51
CA PHE A 29 7.56 25.70 7.06
C PHE A 29 6.80 26.88 6.43
N ALA A 30 5.66 27.27 6.98
CA ALA A 30 4.88 28.40 6.46
C ALA A 30 5.68 29.71 6.51
N ILE A 31 6.39 29.97 7.61
CA ILE A 31 7.26 31.15 7.76
C ILE A 31 8.41 31.10 6.73
N PHE A 32 9.04 29.93 6.55
CA PHE A 32 10.10 29.74 5.56
C PHE A 32 9.62 30.09 4.14
N VAL A 33 8.46 29.59 3.71
CA VAL A 33 7.92 29.88 2.37
C VAL A 33 7.62 31.37 2.21
N ILE A 34 7.03 32.02 3.22
CA ILE A 34 6.75 33.46 3.19
C ILE A 34 8.05 34.27 3.06
N ILE A 35 9.09 33.93 3.83
CA ILE A 35 10.40 34.59 3.75
C ILE A 35 11.02 34.38 2.38
N ALA A 36 10.96 33.15 1.84
CA ALA A 36 11.50 32.84 0.52
C ALA A 36 10.81 33.65 -0.59
N ILE A 37 9.48 33.78 -0.53
CA ILE A 37 8.71 34.63 -1.45
C ILE A 37 9.14 36.10 -1.32
N ALA A 38 9.22 36.63 -0.09
CA ALA A 38 9.60 38.02 0.14
C ALA A 38 11.01 38.32 -0.38
N VAL A 39 11.98 37.43 -0.14
CA VAL A 39 13.36 37.55 -0.62
C VAL A 39 13.41 37.48 -2.15
N ALA A 40 12.68 36.55 -2.77
CA ALA A 40 12.62 36.38 -4.21
C ALA A 40 12.01 37.61 -4.91
N VAL A 41 10.91 38.14 -4.38
CA VAL A 41 10.28 39.38 -4.88
C VAL A 41 11.22 40.57 -4.70
N TYR A 42 11.87 40.72 -3.54
CA TYR A 42 12.83 41.79 -3.31
C TYR A 42 14.01 41.72 -4.28
N PHE A 43 14.61 40.54 -4.44
CA PHE A 43 15.74 40.29 -5.34
C PHE A 43 15.41 40.64 -6.79
N LEU A 44 14.23 40.23 -7.27
CA LEU A 44 13.77 40.51 -8.62
C LEU A 44 13.48 42.00 -8.86
N ASN A 45 13.02 42.74 -7.84
CA ASN A 45 12.81 44.18 -7.96
C ASN A 45 14.12 44.99 -7.95
N GLN A 46 15.16 44.50 -7.26
CA GLN A 46 16.49 45.15 -7.25
C GLN A 46 17.32 44.79 -8.50
N ASN A 47 17.04 43.64 -9.12
CA ASN A 47 17.79 43.14 -10.27
C ASN A 47 16.81 42.75 -11.38
N THR A 48 16.74 43.52 -12.46
CA THR A 48 15.82 43.28 -13.59
C THR A 48 16.45 42.55 -14.78
N GLY A 49 17.66 42.03 -14.61
CA GLY A 49 18.37 41.30 -15.68
C GLY A 49 17.81 39.90 -15.95
N PHE A 50 18.05 39.36 -17.15
CA PHE A 50 17.61 38.00 -17.51
C PHE A 50 18.07 36.92 -16.52
N LEU A 51 19.27 37.05 -15.95
CA LEU A 51 19.79 36.14 -14.95
C LEU A 51 18.96 36.14 -13.65
N SER A 52 18.44 37.29 -13.22
CA SER A 52 17.62 37.36 -12.00
C SER A 52 16.28 36.67 -12.18
N LEU A 53 15.71 36.71 -13.40
CA LEU A 53 14.49 35.96 -13.75
C LEU A 53 14.73 34.45 -13.67
N ILE A 54 15.84 33.94 -14.21
CA ILE A 54 16.21 32.52 -14.10
C ILE A 54 16.38 32.10 -12.63
N ILE A 55 17.11 32.90 -11.85
CA ILE A 55 17.31 32.62 -10.42
C ILE A 55 15.97 32.59 -9.69
N THR A 56 15.09 33.56 -9.95
CA THR A 56 13.83 33.74 -9.23
C THR A 56 12.79 32.69 -9.59
N PHE A 57 12.69 32.27 -10.86
CA PHE A 57 11.64 31.39 -11.35
C PHE A 57 12.06 29.94 -11.60
N ILE A 58 13.36 29.63 -11.60
CA ILE A 58 13.85 28.25 -11.77
C ILE A 58 14.60 27.79 -10.52
N PHE A 59 15.72 28.44 -10.18
CA PHE A 59 16.57 27.98 -9.07
C PHE A 59 15.94 28.21 -7.70
N GLY A 60 15.25 29.33 -7.50
CA GLY A 60 14.59 29.68 -6.25
C GLY A 60 13.47 28.71 -5.87
N PRO A 61 12.48 28.44 -6.75
CA PRO A 61 11.46 27.42 -6.50
C PRO A 61 12.09 26.06 -6.27
N PHE A 62 13.12 25.70 -7.03
CA PHE A 62 13.82 24.44 -6.83
C PHE A 62 14.43 24.32 -5.43
N ALA A 63 15.14 25.36 -4.97
CA ALA A 63 15.69 25.40 -3.62
C ALA A 63 14.57 25.29 -2.56
N VAL A 64 13.49 26.06 -2.72
CA VAL A 64 12.32 25.97 -1.83
C VAL A 64 11.74 24.57 -1.81
N GLY A 65 11.60 23.92 -2.97
CA GLY A 65 11.13 22.55 -3.07
C GLY A 65 11.99 21.56 -2.29
N LEU A 66 13.32 21.63 -2.43
CA LEU A 66 14.26 20.78 -1.69
C LEU A 66 14.17 21.00 -0.17
N PHE A 67 14.15 22.25 0.29
CA PHE A 67 13.98 22.53 1.72
C PHE A 67 12.61 22.07 2.23
N SER A 68 11.57 22.20 1.41
CA SER A 68 10.21 21.76 1.75
C SER A 68 10.13 20.25 1.91
N ILE A 69 10.87 19.46 1.13
CA ILE A 69 11.02 18.01 1.36
C ILE A 69 11.59 17.75 2.76
N GLY A 70 12.61 18.49 3.17
CA GLY A 70 13.16 18.41 4.54
C GLY A 70 12.13 18.73 5.62
N PHE A 71 11.33 19.78 5.44
CA PHE A 71 10.25 20.13 6.36
C PHE A 71 9.12 19.10 6.38
N GLY A 72 8.75 18.53 5.25
CA GLY A 72 7.75 17.46 5.16
C GLY A 72 8.21 16.20 5.91
N ALA A 73 9.46 15.79 5.67
CA ALA A 73 10.11 14.69 6.38
C ALA A 73 10.18 14.93 7.89
N ALA A 74 10.59 16.13 8.31
CA ALA A 74 10.64 16.51 9.72
C ALA A 74 9.24 16.58 10.35
N SER A 75 8.24 17.06 9.61
CA SER A 75 6.85 17.14 10.07
C SER A 75 6.28 15.75 10.33
N LYS A 76 6.54 14.79 9.44
CA LYS A 76 6.15 13.40 9.67
C LYS A 76 6.92 12.79 10.86
N ARG A 77 8.24 12.96 10.93
CA ARG A 77 9.04 12.46 12.08
C ARG A 77 8.70 13.09 13.42
N ALA A 78 8.07 14.26 13.42
CA ALA A 78 7.61 14.93 14.63
C ALA A 78 6.28 14.35 15.15
N ILE A 79 5.74 13.32 14.49
CA ILE A 79 4.62 12.53 14.98
C ILE A 79 5.20 11.45 15.90
N ASP A 80 5.05 11.66 17.19
CA ASP A 80 5.57 10.74 18.21
C ASP A 80 4.45 9.75 18.59
N TYR A 81 4.75 8.45 18.54
CA TYR A 81 3.84 7.40 19.01
C TYR A 81 4.08 7.15 20.51
N ILE A 82 3.00 7.14 21.30
CA ILE A 82 3.09 6.85 22.73
C ILE A 82 2.99 5.33 22.91
N PRO A 83 4.06 4.63 23.35
CA PRO A 83 4.02 3.17 23.51
C PRO A 83 2.95 2.73 24.52
N GLY A 84 2.42 1.53 24.33
CA GLY A 84 1.47 0.91 25.25
C GLY A 84 0.85 -0.36 24.67
N GLU A 85 0.15 -1.10 25.52
CA GLU A 85 -0.40 -2.41 25.19
C GLU A 85 -1.71 -2.26 24.40
N TRP A 86 -1.88 -3.14 23.40
CA TRP A 86 -3.09 -3.25 22.60
C TRP A 86 -3.90 -4.45 23.06
N GLU A 87 -5.20 -4.27 23.28
CA GLU A 87 -6.10 -5.40 23.43
C GLU A 87 -6.32 -6.03 22.05
N THR A 88 -5.88 -7.27 21.87
CA THR A 88 -5.94 -7.96 20.59
C THR A 88 -7.13 -8.91 20.51
N GLU A 89 -7.92 -8.77 19.47
CA GLU A 89 -9.01 -9.69 19.11
C GLU A 89 -8.74 -10.30 17.74
N LYS A 90 -8.68 -11.63 17.65
CA LYS A 90 -8.56 -12.33 16.37
C LYS A 90 -9.95 -12.73 15.87
N THR A 91 -10.32 -12.25 14.68
CA THR A 91 -11.57 -12.63 14.04
C THR A 91 -11.33 -13.00 12.58
N TRP A 92 -12.04 -14.03 12.11
CA TRP A 92 -12.10 -14.30 10.68
C TRP A 92 -13.14 -13.38 10.04
N VAL A 93 -12.80 -12.80 8.89
CA VAL A 93 -13.68 -11.94 8.11
C VAL A 93 -13.63 -12.35 6.64
N THR A 94 -14.75 -12.13 5.95
CA THR A 94 -14.80 -12.34 4.50
C THR A 94 -13.93 -11.31 3.78
N ILE A 95 -13.58 -11.60 2.53
CA ILE A 95 -12.82 -10.69 1.68
C ILE A 95 -13.48 -9.31 1.59
N GLN A 96 -14.80 -9.25 1.41
CA GLN A 96 -15.50 -7.98 1.26
C GLN A 96 -15.56 -7.18 2.56
N GLN A 97 -15.69 -7.86 3.71
CA GLN A 97 -15.56 -7.23 5.02
C GLN A 97 -14.14 -6.70 5.22
N TYR A 98 -13.13 -7.49 4.86
CA TYR A 98 -11.73 -7.07 4.93
C TYR A 98 -11.44 -5.84 4.07
N GLU A 99 -11.92 -5.80 2.83
CA GLU A 99 -11.76 -4.63 1.95
C GLU A 99 -12.41 -3.38 2.54
N THR A 100 -13.61 -3.51 3.10
CA THR A 100 -14.30 -2.41 3.79
C THR A 100 -13.52 -1.93 5.02
N MET A 101 -12.96 -2.87 5.79
CA MET A 101 -12.15 -2.55 6.96
C MET A 101 -10.83 -1.88 6.57
N ARG A 102 -10.20 -2.34 5.49
CA ARG A 102 -8.97 -1.76 4.94
C ARG A 102 -9.21 -0.36 4.40
N GLU A 103 -10.31 -0.12 3.69
CA GLU A 103 -10.65 1.22 3.19
C GLU A 103 -10.84 2.22 4.33
N LYS A 104 -11.60 1.85 5.37
CA LYS A 104 -11.75 2.69 6.58
C LYS A 104 -10.42 2.90 7.32
N TYR A 105 -9.58 1.87 7.33
CA TYR A 105 -8.25 1.94 7.91
C TYR A 105 -7.34 2.91 7.14
N GLU A 106 -7.36 2.85 5.80
CA GLU A 106 -6.59 3.75 4.93
C GLU A 106 -7.11 5.19 5.04
N GLU A 107 -8.42 5.39 5.14
CA GLU A 107 -9.01 6.71 5.40
C GLU A 107 -8.56 7.29 6.75
N ALA A 108 -8.54 6.48 7.80
CA ALA A 108 -8.16 6.92 9.14
C ALA A 108 -6.63 7.12 9.29
N TYR A 109 -5.83 6.14 8.87
CA TYR A 109 -4.40 6.06 9.20
C TYR A 109 -3.48 6.06 7.97
N GLY A 110 -4.02 6.08 6.75
CA GLY A 110 -3.21 6.07 5.53
C GLY A 110 -2.22 7.24 5.46
N HIS A 111 -2.56 8.38 6.08
CA HIS A 111 -1.69 9.54 6.21
C HIS A 111 -0.49 9.34 7.16
N LEU A 112 -0.48 8.29 7.97
CA LEU A 112 0.65 7.88 8.81
C LEU A 112 1.57 6.95 8.04
N THR A 113 1.02 6.11 7.16
CA THR A 113 1.78 5.12 6.39
C THR A 113 2.61 5.74 5.26
N LYS A 114 3.66 5.04 4.82
CA LYS A 114 4.49 5.45 3.68
C LYS A 114 3.76 5.24 2.36
N ASN A 115 3.77 6.25 1.50
CA ASN A 115 3.24 6.14 0.13
C ASN A 115 4.40 5.89 -0.84
N GLU A 116 4.62 4.64 -1.23
CA GLU A 116 5.75 4.24 -2.09
C GLU A 116 5.68 4.85 -3.50
N ASN A 117 4.47 5.15 -3.99
CA ASN A 117 4.23 5.69 -5.33
C ASN A 117 4.46 7.22 -5.44
N ALA A 118 4.60 7.94 -4.32
CA ALA A 118 4.70 9.40 -4.32
C ALA A 118 6.06 9.92 -4.83
N CYS A 119 7.10 9.07 -4.88
CA CYS A 119 8.47 9.54 -5.02
C CYS A 119 8.89 9.88 -6.46
N CYS A 120 8.34 9.22 -7.50
CA CYS A 120 8.86 9.36 -8.86
C CYS A 120 8.13 10.43 -9.68
N GLY A 121 6.79 10.47 -9.63
CA GLY A 121 6.00 11.44 -10.40
C GLY A 121 6.10 12.87 -9.86
N CYS A 122 6.13 13.04 -8.54
CA CYS A 122 6.09 14.36 -7.90
C CYS A 122 7.45 15.07 -7.90
N VAL A 123 8.55 14.32 -7.82
CA VAL A 123 9.90 14.88 -7.93
C VAL A 123 10.12 15.43 -9.34
N CYS A 124 9.79 14.67 -10.39
CA CYS A 124 9.86 15.16 -11.77
C CYS A 124 8.94 16.38 -12.01
N GLY A 125 7.72 16.36 -11.46
CA GLY A 125 6.77 17.47 -11.55
C GLY A 125 7.29 18.77 -10.91
N MET A 126 8.05 18.67 -9.81
CA MET A 126 8.68 19.81 -9.15
C MET A 126 9.72 20.53 -10.02
N PHE A 127 10.38 19.82 -10.95
CA PHE A 127 11.35 20.44 -11.88
C PHE A 127 10.70 20.97 -13.14
N VAL A 128 9.73 20.23 -13.68
CA VAL A 128 9.11 20.57 -14.96
C VAL A 128 8.19 21.79 -14.82
N LEU A 129 7.46 21.91 -13.70
CA LEU A 129 6.49 22.98 -13.49
C LEU A 129 7.13 24.38 -13.47
N PRO A 130 8.24 24.63 -12.75
CA PRO A 130 8.96 25.91 -12.81
C PRO A 130 9.49 26.27 -14.19
N VAL A 131 10.00 25.28 -14.92
CA VAL A 131 10.55 25.49 -16.27
C VAL A 131 9.44 25.82 -17.27
N LEU A 132 8.31 25.12 -17.22
CA LEU A 132 7.15 25.41 -18.07
C LEU A 132 6.55 26.78 -17.75
N PHE A 133 6.48 27.13 -16.47
CA PHE A 133 5.98 28.43 -16.03
C PHE A 133 6.90 29.57 -16.48
N PHE A 134 8.22 29.38 -16.36
CA PHE A 134 9.21 30.32 -16.89
C PHE A 134 9.10 30.45 -18.41
N ALA A 135 8.98 29.33 -19.14
CA ALA A 135 8.80 29.34 -20.59
C ALA A 135 7.53 30.07 -21.04
N PHE A 136 6.44 29.96 -20.28
CA PHE A 136 5.21 30.73 -20.51
C PHE A 136 5.41 32.24 -20.31
N LEU A 137 6.35 32.66 -19.46
CA LEU A 137 6.64 34.07 -19.18
C LEU A 137 7.58 34.73 -20.21
N ILE A 138 8.35 33.94 -20.99
CA ILE A 138 9.30 34.44 -22.01
C ILE A 138 8.65 35.38 -23.07
N PRO A 139 7.45 35.12 -23.60
CA PRO A 139 6.84 35.96 -24.62
C PRO A 139 6.34 37.32 -24.10
N PHE A 140 6.27 37.51 -22.78
CA PHE A 140 5.82 38.75 -22.17
C PHE A 140 7.05 39.65 -21.93
N ASP A 141 7.06 40.84 -22.53
CA ASP A 141 8.15 41.80 -22.36
C ASP A 141 8.12 42.37 -20.93
N PHE A 142 8.95 41.81 -20.06
CA PHE A 142 9.11 42.20 -18.66
C PHE A 142 10.37 43.04 -18.43
N SER A 143 10.64 44.01 -19.31
CA SER A 143 11.78 44.94 -19.13
C SER A 143 11.72 45.71 -17.79
N VAL A 144 10.52 45.85 -17.20
CA VAL A 144 10.30 46.03 -15.74
C VAL A 144 8.99 45.30 -15.36
N PRO A 145 9.02 44.12 -14.73
CA PRO A 145 7.78 43.49 -14.30
C PRO A 145 7.13 44.36 -13.24
N PRO A 146 5.86 44.79 -13.41
CA PRO A 146 5.19 45.57 -12.37
C PRO A 146 5.16 44.76 -11.08
N PHE A 147 5.45 45.41 -9.95
CA PHE A 147 5.60 44.77 -8.63
C PHE A 147 4.48 43.76 -8.30
N LEU A 148 3.24 44.06 -8.72
CA LEU A 148 2.10 43.18 -8.51
C LEU A 148 2.21 41.84 -9.28
N TYR A 149 2.72 41.85 -10.51
CA TYR A 149 2.91 40.62 -11.28
C TYR A 149 4.05 39.78 -10.72
N SER A 150 5.18 40.40 -10.36
CA SER A 150 6.30 39.68 -9.75
C SER A 150 5.89 39.07 -8.41
N LEU A 151 5.11 39.78 -7.59
CA LEU A 151 4.54 39.26 -6.36
C LEU A 151 3.62 38.06 -6.60
N ILE A 152 2.63 38.19 -7.49
CA ILE A 152 1.62 37.15 -7.74
C ILE A 152 2.28 35.88 -8.29
N PHE A 153 3.09 36.01 -9.34
CA PHE A 153 3.69 34.85 -10.00
C PHE A 153 4.70 34.13 -9.11
N THR A 154 5.54 34.88 -8.38
CA THR A 154 6.48 34.30 -7.42
C THR A 154 5.76 33.61 -6.27
N THR A 155 4.66 34.20 -5.78
CA THR A 155 3.85 33.59 -4.72
C THR A 155 3.26 32.26 -5.17
N ILE A 156 2.63 32.21 -6.35
CA ILE A 156 1.99 31.00 -6.88
C ILE A 156 3.01 29.86 -7.04
N ILE A 157 4.12 30.12 -7.72
CA ILE A 157 5.11 29.08 -8.03
C ILE A 157 5.79 28.55 -6.76
N TYR A 158 6.15 29.43 -5.80
CA TYR A 158 6.81 29.01 -4.55
C TYR A 158 5.84 28.25 -3.64
N LEU A 159 4.55 28.64 -3.59
CA LEU A 159 3.54 27.91 -2.83
C LEU A 159 3.29 26.51 -3.42
N ILE A 160 3.13 26.40 -4.74
CA ILE A 160 2.89 25.11 -5.39
C ILE A 160 4.10 24.19 -5.20
N VAL A 161 5.31 24.67 -5.52
CA VAL A 161 6.53 23.88 -5.41
C VAL A 161 6.82 23.53 -3.95
N GLY A 162 6.62 24.46 -3.02
CA GLY A 162 6.76 24.22 -1.59
C GLY A 162 5.78 23.17 -1.06
N ALA A 163 4.50 23.27 -1.44
CA ALA A 163 3.48 22.30 -1.04
C ALA A 163 3.77 20.90 -1.61
N ILE A 164 4.15 20.80 -2.88
CA ILE A 164 4.54 19.52 -3.50
C ILE A 164 5.75 18.93 -2.78
N GLY A 165 6.78 19.75 -2.51
CA GLY A 165 7.98 19.31 -1.80
C GLY A 165 7.67 18.80 -0.40
N PHE A 166 6.88 19.56 0.34
CA PHE A 166 6.43 19.17 1.66
C PHE A 166 5.66 17.84 1.63
N TRP A 167 4.74 17.68 0.69
CA TRP A 167 3.97 16.45 0.54
C TRP A 167 4.85 15.24 0.19
N VAL A 168 5.83 15.42 -0.71
CA VAL A 168 6.81 14.38 -1.05
C VAL A 168 7.68 14.01 0.15
N GLY A 169 8.21 14.99 0.88
CA GLY A 169 8.99 14.76 2.09
C GLY A 169 8.19 14.02 3.17
N TYR A 170 6.93 14.40 3.33
CA TYR A 170 6.01 13.76 4.26
C TYR A 170 5.71 12.31 3.83
N ALA A 171 5.46 12.04 2.55
CA ALA A 171 5.13 10.70 2.06
C ALA A 171 6.32 9.70 2.08
N THR A 172 7.56 10.18 2.07
CA THR A 172 8.76 9.34 1.85
C THR A 172 9.37 8.78 3.13
N VAL A 173 9.12 9.39 4.27
CA VAL A 173 9.70 9.00 5.55
C VAL A 173 8.79 8.04 6.30
N SER A 174 9.37 7.05 6.98
CA SER A 174 8.67 6.19 7.92
C SER A 174 8.78 6.71 9.35
N ILE A 175 7.76 6.42 10.16
CA ILE A 175 7.71 6.73 11.59
C ILE A 175 7.51 5.44 12.40
N ASP A 176 7.82 5.46 13.69
CA ASP A 176 7.68 4.27 14.55
C ASP A 176 6.24 3.75 14.59
N ALA A 177 5.25 4.64 14.40
CA ALA A 177 3.86 4.26 14.23
C ALA A 177 3.63 3.33 13.01
N ASP A 178 4.48 3.35 11.98
CA ASP A 178 4.39 2.44 10.83
C ASP A 178 4.55 0.96 11.22
N GLU A 179 5.14 0.65 12.37
CA GLU A 179 5.24 -0.73 12.85
C GLU A 179 3.88 -1.29 13.28
N PHE A 180 3.04 -0.46 13.88
CA PHE A 180 1.70 -0.81 14.36
C PHE A 180 0.61 -0.55 13.32
N PHE A 181 0.85 0.42 12.43
CA PHE A 181 -0.06 0.82 11.38
C PHE A 181 0.41 0.33 9.99
N LYS A 182 0.90 -0.90 9.89
CA LYS A 182 1.30 -1.47 8.59
C LYS A 182 0.11 -1.54 7.64
N ASN A 183 0.32 -1.19 6.38
CA ASN A 183 -0.70 -1.40 5.35
C ASN A 183 -1.01 -2.91 5.28
N PRO A 184 -2.25 -3.32 5.60
CA PRO A 184 -2.56 -4.74 5.69
C PRO A 184 -2.62 -5.29 4.26
N GLY A 185 -1.52 -5.93 3.84
CA GLY A 185 -1.36 -6.71 2.60
C GLY A 185 -1.90 -6.08 1.30
N GLY A 186 -0.99 -5.69 0.40
CA GLY A 186 -1.35 -5.13 -0.92
C GLY A 186 -0.84 -5.93 -2.13
N GLY A 187 -0.24 -7.11 -1.93
CA GLY A 187 0.51 -7.82 -2.96
C GLY A 187 -0.31 -8.76 -3.86
N SER A 188 0.40 -9.44 -4.76
CA SER A 188 -0.16 -10.43 -5.69
C SER A 188 -0.93 -11.57 -5.00
N VAL A 189 -0.54 -11.95 -3.78
CA VAL A 189 -1.23 -12.98 -2.99
C VAL A 189 -2.70 -12.62 -2.77
N ASN A 190 -2.99 -11.37 -2.38
CA ASN A 190 -4.36 -10.92 -2.11
C ASN A 190 -5.24 -10.93 -3.36
N LYS A 191 -4.64 -10.72 -4.54
CA LYS A 191 -5.36 -10.89 -5.81
C LYS A 191 -5.84 -12.34 -5.97
N TYR A 192 -4.97 -13.33 -5.76
CA TYR A 192 -5.34 -14.73 -5.96
C TYR A 192 -6.20 -15.29 -4.81
N VAL A 193 -6.08 -14.78 -3.58
CA VAL A 193 -7.03 -15.08 -2.49
C VAL A 193 -8.44 -14.60 -2.85
N ARG A 194 -8.58 -13.44 -3.52
CA ARG A 194 -9.87 -12.98 -4.07
C ARG A 194 -10.43 -13.92 -5.11
N GLU A 195 -9.59 -14.46 -5.97
CA GLU A 195 -10.03 -15.45 -6.94
C GLU A 195 -10.51 -16.76 -6.31
N LEU A 196 -9.93 -17.17 -5.17
CA LEU A 196 -10.39 -18.35 -4.44
C LEU A 196 -11.78 -18.20 -3.85
N ALA A 197 -12.23 -16.99 -3.48
CA ALA A 197 -13.60 -16.79 -3.00
C ALA A 197 -14.67 -17.08 -4.07
N ASN A 198 -14.28 -17.12 -5.35
CA ASN A 198 -15.16 -17.44 -6.47
C ASN A 198 -15.13 -18.94 -6.84
N VAL A 199 -14.37 -19.76 -6.12
CA VAL A 199 -14.25 -21.20 -6.36
C VAL A 199 -15.36 -21.92 -5.57
N PRO A 200 -16.11 -22.85 -6.19
CA PRO A 200 -17.13 -23.64 -5.49
C PRO A 200 -16.54 -24.34 -4.26
N ASP A 201 -17.34 -24.39 -3.18
CA ASP A 201 -16.96 -25.01 -1.90
C ASP A 201 -15.73 -24.41 -1.21
N VAL A 202 -15.31 -23.19 -1.58
CA VAL A 202 -14.18 -22.50 -0.95
C VAL A 202 -14.65 -21.23 -0.26
N LYS A 203 -14.37 -21.13 1.04
CA LYS A 203 -14.58 -19.91 1.85
C LYS A 203 -13.23 -19.24 2.09
N ALA A 204 -12.87 -18.33 1.20
CA ALA A 204 -11.67 -17.52 1.34
C ALA A 204 -11.95 -16.23 2.13
N GLY A 205 -11.04 -15.86 3.02
CA GLY A 205 -11.13 -14.66 3.84
C GLY A 205 -9.80 -14.36 4.52
N PHE A 206 -9.86 -13.55 5.57
CA PHE A 206 -8.68 -13.17 6.34
C PHE A 206 -8.93 -13.39 7.82
N ASN A 207 -7.95 -13.99 8.50
CA ASN A 207 -7.83 -13.87 9.94
C ASN A 207 -7.22 -12.51 10.23
N VAL A 208 -8.01 -11.63 10.82
CA VAL A 208 -7.58 -10.27 11.13
C VAL A 208 -7.40 -10.17 12.63
N THR A 209 -6.21 -9.76 13.05
CA THR A 209 -5.91 -9.37 14.42
C THR A 209 -6.20 -7.89 14.56
N LEU A 210 -7.26 -7.57 15.30
CA LEU A 210 -7.69 -6.21 15.58
C LEU A 210 -7.10 -5.76 16.92
N GLY A 211 -6.45 -4.60 16.91
CA GLY A 211 -5.99 -3.94 18.12
C GLY A 211 -7.00 -2.91 18.57
N THR A 212 -7.34 -2.91 19.86
CA THR A 212 -8.10 -1.82 20.49
C THR A 212 -7.28 -1.22 21.63
N ARG A 213 -7.15 0.10 21.65
CA ARG A 213 -6.50 0.83 22.74
C ARG A 213 -7.14 2.21 22.88
N GLU A 214 -7.51 2.60 24.10
CA GLU A 214 -8.18 3.88 24.39
C GLU A 214 -9.36 4.21 23.46
N GLY A 215 -10.04 3.19 22.90
CA GLY A 215 -11.14 3.35 21.94
C GLY A 215 -10.73 3.58 20.48
N ILE A 216 -9.43 3.60 20.18
CA ILE A 216 -8.87 3.50 18.82
C ILE A 216 -8.84 2.04 18.41
N ARG A 217 -9.34 1.71 17.20
CA ARG A 217 -9.30 0.37 16.62
C ARG A 217 -8.42 0.36 15.38
N THR A 218 -7.54 -0.62 15.28
CA THR A 218 -6.57 -0.77 14.17
C THR A 218 -6.50 -2.23 13.71
N ILE A 219 -5.99 -2.45 12.50
CA ILE A 219 -5.63 -3.78 11.99
C ILE A 219 -4.14 -3.97 12.29
N ILE A 220 -3.82 -4.85 13.24
CA ILE A 220 -2.43 -5.19 13.59
C ILE A 220 -1.85 -6.13 12.55
N GLU A 221 -2.63 -7.15 12.18
CA GLU A 221 -2.19 -8.20 11.28
C GLU A 221 -3.39 -8.75 10.49
N ALA A 222 -3.15 -9.16 9.25
CA ALA A 222 -4.14 -9.80 8.41
C ALA A 222 -3.48 -10.95 7.64
N GLU A 223 -3.89 -12.18 7.96
CA GLU A 223 -3.39 -13.39 7.32
C GLU A 223 -4.50 -14.01 6.45
N PRO A 224 -4.22 -14.36 5.19
CA PRO A 224 -5.20 -15.05 4.36
C PRO A 224 -5.48 -16.44 4.94
N LYS A 225 -6.75 -16.74 5.17
CA LYS A 225 -7.21 -18.04 5.66
C LYS A 225 -8.35 -18.53 4.78
N ILE A 226 -8.14 -19.71 4.19
CA ILE A 226 -9.08 -20.31 3.25
C ILE A 226 -9.57 -21.64 3.82
N TYR A 227 -10.89 -21.78 3.88
CA TYR A 227 -11.57 -23.00 4.30
C TYR A 227 -12.21 -23.70 3.10
N VAL A 228 -12.29 -25.02 3.16
CA VAL A 228 -13.03 -25.83 2.19
C VAL A 228 -14.32 -26.32 2.86
N GLU A 229 -15.46 -26.07 2.23
CA GLU A 229 -16.77 -26.45 2.74
C GLU A 229 -16.90 -27.98 2.82
N GLY A 230 -17.43 -28.45 3.96
CA GLY A 230 -17.54 -29.87 4.26
C GLY A 230 -16.27 -30.52 4.83
N LEU A 231 -15.13 -29.80 4.89
CA LEU A 231 -13.90 -30.28 5.49
C LEU A 231 -13.61 -29.60 6.85
N PRO A 232 -12.98 -30.32 7.80
CA PRO A 232 -12.57 -29.75 9.09
C PRO A 232 -11.41 -28.75 8.94
N GLU A 233 -11.17 -27.94 9.98
CA GLU A 233 -10.06 -26.96 10.02
C GLU A 233 -8.66 -27.60 9.96
N THR A 234 -8.57 -28.92 10.14
CA THR A 234 -7.35 -29.70 9.92
C THR A 234 -6.96 -29.79 8.44
N VAL A 235 -7.85 -29.37 7.53
CA VAL A 235 -7.56 -29.13 6.13
C VAL A 235 -7.34 -27.65 5.92
N ALA A 236 -6.15 -27.27 5.46
CA ALA A 236 -5.83 -25.89 5.15
C ALA A 236 -5.46 -25.72 3.68
N LEU A 237 -6.00 -24.68 3.06
CA LEU A 237 -5.64 -24.23 1.72
C LEU A 237 -4.90 -22.89 1.84
N GLN A 238 -3.79 -22.75 1.15
CA GLN A 238 -2.97 -21.54 1.12
C GLN A 238 -2.61 -21.17 -0.31
N VAL A 239 -2.50 -19.87 -0.56
CA VAL A 239 -2.00 -19.34 -1.83
C VAL A 239 -0.60 -18.80 -1.62
N GLN A 240 0.31 -19.21 -2.48
CA GLN A 240 1.65 -18.65 -2.53
C GLN A 240 1.91 -18.12 -3.94
N VAL A 241 2.71 -17.05 -4.02
CA VAL A 241 3.05 -16.41 -5.28
C VAL A 241 4.55 -16.22 -5.34
N SER A 242 5.16 -16.79 -6.38
CA SER A 242 6.56 -16.52 -6.71
C SER A 242 6.62 -15.34 -7.67
N GLU A 243 7.32 -14.27 -7.27
CA GLU A 243 7.59 -13.10 -8.09
C GLU A 243 9.05 -13.13 -8.57
N SER A 244 9.30 -13.78 -9.70
CA SER A 244 10.63 -13.86 -10.31
C SER A 244 10.53 -13.58 -11.81
N GLY A 245 10.55 -12.30 -12.18
CA GLY A 245 10.36 -11.84 -13.56
C GLY A 245 8.92 -11.91 -14.08
N PHE A 246 8.04 -12.67 -13.41
CA PHE A 246 6.59 -12.70 -13.60
C PHE A 246 5.89 -13.23 -12.34
N VAL A 247 4.58 -13.02 -12.26
CA VAL A 247 3.74 -13.46 -11.16
C VAL A 247 3.31 -14.91 -11.40
N TYR A 248 3.80 -15.83 -10.57
CA TYR A 248 3.50 -17.26 -10.68
C TYR A 248 2.79 -17.77 -9.42
N PRO A 249 1.45 -17.91 -9.46
CA PRO A 249 0.68 -18.41 -8.33
C PRO A 249 0.69 -19.94 -8.26
N TYR A 250 0.71 -20.46 -7.05
CA TYR A 250 0.49 -21.87 -6.75
C TYR A 250 -0.35 -22.03 -5.47
N ILE A 251 -1.02 -23.16 -5.37
CA ILE A 251 -1.98 -23.48 -4.30
C ILE A 251 -1.39 -24.61 -3.48
N VAL A 252 -1.30 -24.42 -2.18
CA VAL A 252 -0.82 -25.43 -1.24
C VAL A 252 -1.99 -25.90 -0.40
N GLY A 253 -2.35 -27.16 -0.54
CA GLY A 253 -3.34 -27.85 0.28
C GLY A 253 -2.64 -28.75 1.29
N THR A 254 -3.12 -28.77 2.51
CA THR A 254 -2.61 -29.65 3.58
C THR A 254 -3.76 -30.34 4.28
N VAL A 255 -3.59 -31.62 4.63
CA VAL A 255 -4.57 -32.43 5.37
C VAL A 255 -3.85 -33.12 6.51
N TYR A 256 -4.13 -32.73 7.75
CA TYR A 256 -3.62 -33.43 8.94
C TYR A 256 -4.45 -34.69 9.21
N LYS A 257 -3.77 -35.83 9.40
CA LYS A 257 -4.33 -37.18 9.58
C LYS A 257 -5.26 -37.60 8.44
N GLY A 258 -4.90 -37.24 7.21
CA GLY A 258 -5.58 -37.72 6.00
C GLY A 258 -5.10 -39.09 5.53
N GLY A 259 -5.63 -39.54 4.39
CA GLY A 259 -5.15 -40.73 3.70
C GLY A 259 -3.70 -40.58 3.28
N ARG A 260 -2.96 -41.69 3.22
CA ARG A 260 -1.56 -41.67 2.80
C ARG A 260 -1.45 -41.31 1.32
N VAL A 261 -0.66 -40.29 1.03
CA VAL A 261 -0.32 -39.90 -0.34
C VAL A 261 1.03 -40.46 -0.74
N ARG A 262 1.16 -40.91 -1.99
CA ARG A 262 2.44 -41.34 -2.54
C ARG A 262 3.19 -40.11 -3.04
N GLU A 263 4.44 -39.94 -2.59
CA GLU A 263 5.29 -38.86 -3.10
C GLU A 263 5.47 -38.98 -4.62
N GLY A 264 5.25 -37.87 -5.31
CA GLY A 264 5.32 -37.82 -6.77
C GLY A 264 4.63 -36.61 -7.37
N GLU A 265 4.69 -36.55 -8.70
CA GLU A 265 4.09 -35.50 -9.49
C GLU A 265 3.06 -36.10 -10.45
N ASP A 266 1.83 -35.59 -10.44
CA ASP A 266 0.80 -35.96 -11.40
C ASP A 266 0.43 -34.77 -12.30
N ARG A 267 0.43 -35.02 -13.61
CA ARG A 267 0.06 -34.03 -14.62
C ARG A 267 -1.41 -34.17 -15.01
N HIS A 268 -2.15 -33.08 -14.87
CA HIS A 268 -3.56 -33.02 -15.21
C HIS A 268 -3.81 -32.00 -16.33
N ARG A 269 -4.42 -32.45 -17.43
CA ARG A 269 -4.90 -31.53 -18.47
C ARG A 269 -6.25 -30.95 -18.03
N ILE A 270 -6.24 -29.71 -17.58
CA ILE A 270 -7.47 -28.97 -17.29
C ILE A 270 -8.02 -28.40 -18.61
N ILE A 271 -9.28 -28.68 -18.93
CA ILE A 271 -9.92 -28.14 -20.13
C ILE A 271 -9.92 -26.61 -20.03
N GLY A 272 -9.60 -25.93 -21.13
CA GLY A 272 -9.68 -24.47 -21.21
C GLY A 272 -8.55 -23.70 -20.53
N THR A 273 -7.52 -24.39 -20.00
CA THR A 273 -6.30 -23.72 -19.50
C THR A 273 -5.17 -23.76 -20.51
N ARG A 274 -4.33 -22.72 -20.49
CA ARG A 274 -3.17 -22.63 -21.38
C ARG A 274 -2.12 -23.70 -21.07
N PHE A 275 -1.82 -23.88 -19.79
CA PHE A 275 -0.84 -24.84 -19.29
C PHE A 275 -1.56 -25.98 -18.55
N PRO A 276 -1.03 -27.23 -18.62
CA PRO A 276 -1.53 -28.30 -17.77
C PRO A 276 -1.20 -28.01 -16.31
N ALA A 277 -2.01 -28.55 -15.40
CA ALA A 277 -1.72 -28.54 -13.98
C ALA A 277 -0.72 -29.64 -13.63
N LEU A 278 0.14 -29.33 -12.68
CA LEU A 278 1.06 -30.25 -12.02
C LEU A 278 0.68 -30.27 -10.55
N LEU A 279 0.32 -31.45 -10.05
CA LEU A 279 0.04 -31.68 -8.64
C LEU A 279 1.22 -32.43 -8.05
N GLU A 280 1.83 -31.86 -7.01
CA GLU A 280 2.96 -32.45 -6.32
C GLU A 280 2.49 -32.91 -4.95
N TYR A 281 2.67 -34.20 -4.69
CA TYR A 281 2.26 -34.83 -3.45
C TYR A 281 3.49 -35.08 -2.59
N SER A 282 3.39 -34.73 -1.32
CA SER A 282 4.38 -35.08 -0.31
C SER A 282 3.67 -35.41 1.00
N MET A 283 4.35 -36.15 1.87
CA MET A 283 3.84 -36.51 3.18
C MET A 283 4.88 -36.13 4.23
N ASP A 284 4.49 -35.34 5.21
CA ASP A 284 5.31 -34.96 6.37
C ASP A 284 4.64 -35.49 7.63
N ASP A 285 5.17 -36.59 8.17
CA ASP A 285 4.56 -37.39 9.24
C ASP A 285 3.07 -37.72 8.98
N ASP A 286 2.17 -37.05 9.71
CA ASP A 286 0.71 -37.22 9.61
C ASP A 286 0.06 -36.18 8.67
N VAL A 287 0.83 -35.32 8.01
CA VAL A 287 0.32 -34.26 7.13
C VAL A 287 0.53 -34.64 5.68
N ALA A 288 -0.56 -34.83 4.94
CA ALA A 288 -0.51 -34.92 3.49
C ALA A 288 -0.51 -33.52 2.89
N VAL A 289 0.43 -33.25 1.97
CA VAL A 289 0.58 -31.96 1.30
C VAL A 289 0.38 -32.13 -0.21
N VAL A 290 -0.44 -31.26 -0.79
CA VAL A 290 -0.69 -31.19 -2.24
C VAL A 290 -0.35 -29.79 -2.72
N VAL A 291 0.64 -29.67 -3.60
CA VAL A 291 0.98 -28.41 -4.25
C VAL A 291 0.46 -28.44 -5.67
N GLY A 292 -0.53 -27.59 -5.96
CA GLY A 292 -1.04 -27.38 -7.31
C GLY A 292 -0.38 -26.18 -7.98
N ARG A 293 0.25 -26.41 -9.13
CA ARG A 293 0.86 -25.35 -9.95
C ARG A 293 0.68 -25.62 -11.44
N PHE A 294 0.99 -24.65 -12.30
CA PHE A 294 0.96 -24.85 -13.75
C PHE A 294 2.32 -25.33 -14.27
N ASP A 295 2.34 -26.41 -15.05
CA ASP A 295 3.57 -26.86 -15.73
C ASP A 295 3.89 -25.92 -16.91
N ILE A 296 4.66 -24.88 -16.61
CA ILE A 296 5.10 -23.89 -17.59
C ILE A 296 6.42 -24.35 -18.21
N PRO A 297 6.55 -24.37 -19.55
CA PRO A 297 7.81 -24.71 -20.22
C PRO A 297 8.97 -23.80 -19.78
N LYS A 298 10.15 -24.39 -19.52
CA LYS A 298 11.36 -23.65 -19.10
C LYS A 298 11.86 -22.62 -20.13
N ARG A 299 11.42 -22.73 -21.39
CA ARG A 299 11.75 -21.79 -22.47
C ARG A 299 10.46 -21.34 -23.13
N THR A 300 10.08 -20.09 -22.90
CA THR A 300 8.97 -19.44 -23.58
C THR A 300 9.47 -18.17 -24.28
N SER A 301 8.96 -17.90 -25.49
CA SER A 301 9.27 -16.67 -26.25
C SER A 301 8.61 -15.41 -25.66
N SER A 302 7.70 -15.60 -24.69
CA SER A 302 6.97 -14.54 -24.00
C SER A 302 6.92 -14.85 -22.50
N VAL A 303 6.80 -13.79 -21.70
CA VAL A 303 6.58 -13.91 -20.26
C VAL A 303 5.28 -14.68 -20.02
N PRO A 304 5.32 -15.84 -19.32
CA PRO A 304 4.12 -16.62 -19.05
C PRO A 304 3.13 -15.81 -18.22
N HIS A 305 1.84 -15.90 -18.58
CA HIS A 305 0.76 -15.28 -17.84
C HIS A 305 -0.27 -16.34 -17.48
N ILE A 306 -0.61 -16.41 -16.19
CA ILE A 306 -1.68 -17.25 -15.65
C ILE A 306 -2.90 -16.36 -15.43
N SER A 307 -3.96 -16.61 -16.18
CA SER A 307 -5.20 -15.84 -16.02
C SER A 307 -5.90 -16.21 -14.70
N GLU A 308 -6.74 -15.31 -14.20
CA GLU A 308 -7.57 -15.57 -13.02
C GLU A 308 -8.47 -16.79 -13.21
N ASN A 309 -9.00 -16.98 -14.43
CA ASN A 309 -9.81 -18.15 -14.77
C ASN A 309 -8.99 -19.45 -14.79
N ASP A 310 -7.75 -19.42 -15.28
CA ASP A 310 -6.86 -20.58 -15.18
C ASP A 310 -6.65 -20.96 -13.72
N PHE A 311 -6.29 -19.97 -12.89
CA PHE A 311 -6.06 -20.17 -11.45
C PHE A 311 -7.29 -20.75 -10.73
N ARG A 312 -8.50 -20.24 -11.00
CA ARG A 312 -9.73 -20.81 -10.41
C ARG A 312 -9.94 -22.27 -10.79
N ARG A 313 -9.63 -22.67 -12.02
CA ARG A 313 -9.75 -24.08 -12.44
C ARG A 313 -8.71 -24.98 -11.78
N LEU A 314 -7.50 -24.47 -11.58
CA LEU A 314 -6.48 -25.16 -10.78
C LEU A 314 -6.95 -25.36 -9.34
N ALA A 315 -7.58 -24.33 -8.75
CA ALA A 315 -8.11 -24.40 -7.40
C ALA A 315 -9.19 -25.47 -7.25
N VAL A 316 -10.13 -25.57 -8.19
CA VAL A 316 -11.15 -26.64 -8.20
C VAL A 316 -10.49 -28.02 -8.15
N LEU A 317 -9.50 -28.26 -9.01
CA LEU A 317 -8.79 -29.54 -9.06
C LEU A 317 -8.09 -29.86 -7.72
N VAL A 318 -7.43 -28.87 -7.10
CA VAL A 318 -6.75 -29.07 -5.81
C VAL A 318 -7.77 -29.35 -4.70
N VAL A 319 -8.90 -28.63 -4.68
CA VAL A 319 -9.96 -28.82 -3.68
C VAL A 319 -10.58 -30.21 -3.79
N GLU A 320 -10.87 -30.69 -5.00
CA GLU A 320 -11.36 -32.05 -5.23
C GLU A 320 -10.37 -33.09 -4.67
N LYS A 321 -9.07 -32.90 -4.94
CA LYS A 321 -8.03 -33.80 -4.43
C LYS A 321 -7.89 -33.77 -2.92
N LEU A 322 -8.04 -32.61 -2.28
CA LEU A 322 -8.03 -32.53 -0.82
C LEU A 322 -9.21 -33.27 -0.19
N LYS A 323 -10.40 -33.21 -0.80
CA LYS A 323 -11.57 -33.98 -0.35
C LYS A 323 -11.30 -35.48 -0.46
N GLU A 324 -10.79 -35.96 -1.59
CA GLU A 324 -10.42 -37.37 -1.79
C GLU A 324 -9.40 -37.86 -0.75
N ILE A 325 -8.36 -37.06 -0.47
CA ILE A 325 -7.32 -37.39 0.51
C ILE A 325 -7.91 -37.42 1.92
N HIS A 326 -8.79 -36.48 2.27
CA HIS A 326 -9.43 -36.47 3.57
C HIS A 326 -10.35 -37.70 3.76
N GLU A 327 -11.20 -38.00 2.77
CA GLU A 327 -12.13 -39.13 2.80
C GLU A 327 -11.41 -40.48 2.87
N SER A 328 -10.27 -40.64 2.19
CA SER A 328 -9.50 -41.89 2.23
C SER A 328 -8.76 -42.15 3.56
N GLY A 329 -8.70 -41.15 4.44
CA GLY A 329 -8.11 -41.27 5.78
C GLY A 329 -9.11 -41.56 6.91
N GLN A 330 -10.41 -41.50 6.62
CA GLN A 330 -11.50 -41.83 7.56
C GLN A 330 -11.77 -43.33 7.62
#